data_AF-A0A1H7XFP3-F1
#
_entry.id   AF-A0A1H7XFP3-F1
#
_cell.length_a   1.000
_cell.length_b   1.000
_cell.length_c   1.000
_cell.angle_alpha   90.00
_cell.angle_beta   90.00
_cell.angle_gamma   90.00
#
_symmetry.space_group_name_H-M   'P 1'
#
loop_
_entity.id
_entity.type
_entity.pdbx_description
1 polymer ?
#
loop_
_entity_poly.entity_id
_entity_poly.type
_entity_poly.pdbx_seq_one_letter_code
_entity_poly.pdbx_strand_id
1 'polypeptide(L)'
;MYCRVMARRGHQAHHSFTGASGAVNQSEKENTMPNVVYFHAETSNLNQNDVKRVIDATQYKDYQYTIAPLVSGDGFTVTGDDPMAVSPLQAAAKKLKLRFVISSGVSAQVEGGPTPYTVAFSMSADTVQALQGSTLVVFKGVKSQGGSNGAAPLAWFTFDGFSTSNTLSWTEDYSAYVSTSKIIPKGIITASDTHEITFGETMNVIDGGLGQVVDGGQKNAISVNNTTSTLYTSGIAQVPPDGSAAQPLCAFNLYGNHENLFIPEEKVFLMFVSGTVKLGTVVAKSIGQGLLADLTGVQKRDGIVYDINAGWSWGGGAWGQAIAPNSDLSPLLIDSVGNHVSNTLRPRLSLAA
;
A
#
# COMPACT_ATOMS: atom_id res chain seq x y z
N MET A 1 -27.27 54.75 -35.63
CA MET A 1 -26.42 54.44 -36.79
C MET A 1 -26.90 53.10 -37.36
N TYR A 2 -27.22 53.08 -38.64
CA TYR A 2 -27.91 52.02 -39.39
C TYR A 2 -27.19 50.65 -39.35
N CYS A 3 -27.92 49.53 -39.30
CA CYS A 3 -28.19 48.67 -40.47
C CYS A 3 -29.06 47.44 -40.11
N ARG A 4 -29.89 47.02 -41.07
CA ARG A 4 -31.00 46.06 -41.01
C ARG A 4 -30.89 45.17 -42.23
N VAL A 5 -30.80 43.83 -42.12
CA VAL A 5 -31.05 42.86 -43.23
C VAL A 5 -31.35 41.49 -42.57
N MET A 6 -32.60 41.03 -42.52
CA MET A 6 -33.37 40.17 -43.46
C MET A 6 -32.98 38.68 -43.52
N ALA A 7 -34.00 37.85 -43.29
CA ALA A 7 -34.05 36.41 -43.50
C ALA A 7 -34.13 36.02 -44.99
N ARG A 8 -33.69 34.81 -45.34
CA ARG A 8 -34.23 34.05 -46.49
C ARG A 8 -34.09 32.53 -46.29
N ARG A 9 -35.17 31.84 -46.70
CA ARG A 9 -35.36 30.38 -46.80
C ARG A 9 -34.69 29.80 -48.06
N GLY A 10 -34.36 28.51 -47.97
CA GLY A 10 -34.66 27.51 -49.00
C GLY A 10 -33.45 26.91 -49.74
N HIS A 11 -33.22 25.61 -49.63
CA HIS A 11 -33.59 24.61 -50.66
C HIS A 11 -33.11 23.20 -50.25
N GLN A 12 -33.97 22.20 -50.48
CA GLN A 12 -33.63 20.78 -50.40
C GLN A 12 -32.80 20.35 -51.62
N ALA A 13 -31.87 19.42 -51.42
CA ALA A 13 -31.43 18.49 -52.46
C ALA A 13 -31.25 17.09 -51.84
N HIS A 14 -32.13 16.18 -52.26
CA HIS A 14 -32.05 14.74 -52.04
C HIS A 14 -30.90 14.18 -52.90
N HIS A 15 -29.95 13.50 -52.27
CA HIS A 15 -29.11 12.51 -52.97
C HIS A 15 -29.07 11.22 -52.15
N SER A 16 -29.83 10.24 -52.63
CA SER A 16 -29.77 8.84 -52.25
C SER A 16 -28.46 8.22 -52.78
N PHE A 17 -27.61 7.74 -51.87
CA PHE A 17 -26.48 6.88 -52.19
C PHE A 17 -26.73 5.49 -51.58
N THR A 18 -27.11 4.55 -52.45
CA THR A 18 -27.06 3.11 -52.19
C THR A 18 -25.65 2.62 -52.53
N GLY A 19 -24.87 2.26 -51.52
CA GLY A 19 -23.53 1.67 -51.67
C GLY A 19 -23.37 0.49 -50.71
N ALA A 20 -23.07 -0.67 -51.28
CA ALA A 20 -23.05 -1.97 -50.62
C ALA A 20 -22.01 -2.06 -49.48
N SER A 21 -22.44 -2.62 -48.36
CA SER A 21 -21.61 -2.99 -47.21
C SER A 21 -20.77 -4.23 -47.55
N GLY A 22 -19.51 -4.02 -47.94
CA GLY A 22 -18.48 -5.05 -47.89
C GLY A 22 -17.80 -5.03 -46.52
N ALA A 23 -18.09 -6.02 -45.68
CA ALA A 23 -17.44 -6.19 -44.39
C ALA A 23 -15.97 -6.62 -44.60
N VAL A 24 -15.04 -5.70 -44.34
CA VAL A 24 -13.61 -6.02 -44.21
C VAL A 24 -13.34 -6.23 -42.72
N ASN A 25 -13.11 -7.48 -42.32
CA ASN A 25 -12.54 -7.81 -41.01
C ASN A 25 -11.08 -7.35 -40.97
N GLN A 26 -10.83 -6.10 -40.56
CA GLN A 26 -9.54 -5.71 -40.01
C GLN A 26 -9.54 -6.11 -38.53
N SER A 27 -8.83 -7.17 -38.19
CA SER A 27 -8.43 -7.42 -36.81
C SER A 27 -7.49 -6.27 -36.41
N GLU A 28 -7.99 -5.32 -35.61
CA GLU A 28 -7.15 -4.39 -34.87
C GLU A 28 -6.21 -5.22 -33.99
N LYS A 29 -4.94 -5.35 -34.40
CA LYS A 29 -3.89 -5.75 -33.47
C LYS A 29 -3.78 -4.60 -32.48
N GLU A 30 -4.23 -4.82 -31.25
CA GLU A 30 -3.92 -3.94 -30.13
C GLU A 30 -2.41 -3.68 -30.16
N ASN A 31 -2.04 -2.43 -30.36
CA ASN A 31 -0.66 -1.97 -30.35
C ASN A 31 -0.21 -1.93 -28.89
N THR A 32 0.11 -3.10 -28.31
CA THR A 32 0.67 -3.19 -26.97
C THR A 32 2.02 -2.49 -27.00
N MET A 33 2.11 -1.32 -26.38
CA MET A 33 3.39 -0.62 -26.24
C MET A 33 4.37 -1.57 -25.53
N PRO A 34 5.62 -1.68 -26.01
CA PRO A 34 6.60 -2.56 -25.39
C PRO A 34 6.88 -2.12 -23.95
N ASN A 35 7.18 -3.07 -23.07
CA ASN A 35 7.54 -2.77 -21.68
C ASN A 35 8.94 -2.15 -21.64
N VAL A 36 9.05 -0.92 -21.12
CA VAL A 36 10.30 -0.15 -21.11
C VAL A 36 10.73 0.18 -19.69
N VAL A 37 11.96 -0.21 -19.33
CA VAL A 37 12.65 0.15 -18.09
C VAL A 37 13.87 1.02 -18.41
N TYR A 38 14.13 2.02 -17.58
CA TYR A 38 15.22 2.99 -17.70
C TYR A 38 16.18 2.79 -16.53
N PHE A 39 17.47 2.78 -16.82
CA PHE A 39 18.56 2.72 -15.85
C PHE A 39 19.35 4.01 -15.97
N HIS A 40 19.15 4.97 -15.07
CA HIS A 40 19.85 6.25 -15.03
C HIS A 40 20.99 6.22 -14.03
N ALA A 41 22.20 6.47 -14.49
CA ALA A 41 23.38 6.48 -13.64
C ALA A 41 23.35 7.66 -12.64
N GLU A 42 23.58 7.40 -11.35
CA GLU A 42 23.84 8.49 -10.39
C GLU A 42 25.27 9.05 -10.55
N THR A 43 26.14 8.30 -11.22
CA THR A 43 27.53 8.67 -11.51
C THR A 43 27.86 8.31 -12.96
N SER A 44 28.79 9.02 -13.60
CA SER A 44 29.05 8.98 -15.05
C SER A 44 29.57 7.65 -15.63
N ASN A 45 29.57 6.54 -14.88
CA ASN A 45 30.30 5.32 -15.24
C ASN A 45 29.41 4.07 -15.45
N LEU A 46 28.09 4.23 -15.58
CA LEU A 46 27.22 3.10 -15.90
C LEU A 46 27.52 2.58 -17.31
N ASN A 47 27.75 1.27 -17.44
CA ASN A 47 27.93 0.60 -18.72
C ASN A 47 26.92 -0.54 -18.89
N GLN A 48 26.80 -1.05 -20.12
CA GLN A 48 25.84 -2.09 -20.47
C GLN A 48 26.03 -3.40 -19.68
N ASN A 49 27.27 -3.73 -19.27
CA ASN A 49 27.52 -4.95 -18.48
C ASN A 49 26.96 -4.82 -17.06
N ASP A 50 26.95 -3.63 -16.47
CA ASP A 50 26.34 -3.41 -15.15
C ASP A 50 24.83 -3.60 -15.21
N VAL A 51 24.17 -3.13 -16.29
CA VAL A 51 22.74 -3.37 -16.52
C VAL A 51 22.46 -4.88 -16.64
N LYS A 52 23.27 -5.62 -17.42
CA LYS A 52 23.14 -7.09 -17.55
C LYS A 52 23.31 -7.81 -16.22
N ARG A 53 24.34 -7.46 -15.44
CA ARG A 53 24.59 -8.05 -14.12
C ARG A 53 23.40 -7.89 -13.18
N VAL A 54 22.67 -6.78 -13.29
CA VAL A 54 21.49 -6.50 -12.48
C VAL A 54 20.31 -7.34 -12.93
N ILE A 55 20.09 -7.47 -14.23
CA ILE A 55 19.07 -8.36 -14.80
C ILE A 55 19.37 -9.82 -14.40
N ASP A 56 20.60 -10.30 -14.58
CA ASP A 56 21.03 -11.66 -14.26
C ASP A 56 20.97 -11.99 -12.75
N ALA A 57 21.09 -10.98 -11.90
CA ALA A 57 20.94 -11.13 -10.45
C ALA A 57 19.47 -11.28 -10.01
N THR A 58 18.52 -11.18 -10.94
CA THR A 58 17.10 -11.49 -10.74
C THR A 58 16.72 -12.82 -11.40
N GLN A 59 15.42 -13.12 -11.53
CA GLN A 59 14.94 -14.28 -12.29
C GLN A 59 14.75 -13.99 -13.79
N TYR A 60 15.01 -12.76 -14.23
CA TYR A 60 14.95 -12.37 -15.64
C TYR A 60 16.16 -12.91 -16.40
N LYS A 61 15.96 -13.21 -17.68
CA LYS A 61 17.04 -13.68 -18.56
C LYS A 61 17.40 -12.56 -19.51
N ASP A 62 18.63 -12.05 -19.42
CA ASP A 62 19.09 -10.88 -20.18
C ASP A 62 18.83 -10.99 -21.70
N TYR A 63 18.93 -12.18 -22.27
CA TYR A 63 18.71 -12.44 -23.70
C TYR A 63 17.26 -12.22 -24.16
N GLN A 64 16.29 -12.07 -23.25
CA GLN A 64 14.90 -11.72 -23.57
C GLN A 64 14.72 -10.20 -23.73
N TYR A 65 15.75 -9.40 -23.48
CA TYR A 65 15.67 -7.95 -23.42
C TYR A 65 16.69 -7.27 -24.34
N THR A 66 16.25 -6.20 -24.99
CA THR A 66 17.10 -5.30 -25.75
C THR A 66 17.58 -4.16 -24.85
N ILE A 67 18.89 -4.03 -24.68
CA ILE A 67 19.51 -2.95 -23.89
C ILE A 67 20.10 -1.93 -24.86
N ALA A 68 19.66 -0.68 -24.79
CA ALA A 68 20.12 0.42 -25.64
C ALA A 68 20.53 1.63 -24.80
N PRO A 69 21.58 2.38 -25.15
CA PRO A 69 21.93 3.61 -24.43
C PRO A 69 20.84 4.67 -24.62
N LEU A 70 20.60 5.48 -23.58
CA LEU A 70 19.75 6.66 -23.66
C LEU A 70 20.40 7.73 -24.54
N VAL A 71 19.58 8.52 -25.24
CA VAL A 71 20.04 9.66 -26.07
C VAL A 71 20.80 10.69 -25.24
N SER A 72 20.42 10.87 -23.97
CA SER A 72 21.09 11.73 -22.99
C SER A 72 22.48 11.24 -22.58
N GLY A 73 22.82 9.97 -22.84
CA GLY A 73 24.10 9.37 -22.46
C GLY A 73 24.25 9.08 -20.96
N ASP A 74 23.23 9.34 -20.15
CA ASP A 74 23.21 9.15 -18.70
C ASP A 74 22.67 7.79 -18.26
N GLY A 75 22.43 6.87 -19.19
CA GLY A 75 21.79 5.61 -18.85
C GLY A 75 21.48 4.68 -20.01
N PHE A 76 20.67 3.68 -19.71
CA PHE A 76 20.21 2.66 -20.66
C PHE A 76 18.71 2.46 -20.58
N THR A 77 18.11 2.20 -21.73
CA THR A 77 16.77 1.65 -21.86
C THR A 77 16.87 0.14 -21.99
N VAL A 78 15.99 -0.59 -21.31
CA VAL A 78 15.82 -2.03 -21.44
C VAL A 78 14.38 -2.32 -21.85
N THR A 79 14.23 -2.99 -22.99
CA THR A 79 12.93 -3.25 -23.62
C THR A 79 12.75 -4.75 -23.87
N GLY A 80 11.60 -5.32 -23.49
CA GLY A 80 11.29 -6.73 -23.72
C GLY A 80 9.78 -6.99 -23.79
N ASP A 81 9.43 -8.20 -24.21
CA ASP A 81 8.03 -8.66 -24.28
C ASP A 81 7.46 -8.91 -22.88
N ASP A 82 8.29 -9.46 -21.98
CA ASP A 82 7.95 -9.68 -20.58
C ASP A 82 8.17 -8.41 -19.74
N PRO A 83 7.22 -8.01 -18.87
CA PRO A 83 7.42 -6.88 -17.97
C PRO A 83 8.47 -7.21 -16.91
N MET A 84 9.41 -6.28 -16.69
CA MET A 84 10.31 -6.33 -15.54
C MET A 84 9.78 -5.48 -14.40
N ALA A 85 9.76 -6.06 -13.20
CA ALA A 85 9.49 -5.35 -11.96
C ALA A 85 10.75 -4.55 -11.56
N VAL A 86 10.54 -3.30 -11.15
CA VAL A 86 11.62 -2.37 -10.81
C VAL A 86 12.30 -2.74 -9.47
N SER A 87 11.60 -3.35 -8.49
CA SER A 87 12.13 -3.67 -7.15
C SER A 87 13.14 -4.77 -7.17
N PRO A 88 12.89 -5.92 -7.83
CA PRO A 88 13.92 -6.94 -7.99
C PRO A 88 15.19 -6.34 -8.61
N LEU A 89 15.05 -5.46 -9.59
CA LEU A 89 16.18 -4.78 -10.23
C LEU A 89 16.88 -3.79 -9.29
N GLN A 90 16.14 -2.99 -8.52
CA GLN A 90 16.70 -2.04 -7.54
C GLN A 90 17.40 -2.78 -6.37
N ALA A 91 16.79 -3.85 -5.85
CA ALA A 91 17.37 -4.69 -4.82
C ALA A 91 18.66 -5.39 -5.32
N ALA A 92 18.64 -5.90 -6.55
CA ALA A 92 19.83 -6.45 -7.20
C ALA A 92 20.94 -5.40 -7.36
N ALA A 93 20.60 -4.18 -7.81
CA ALA A 93 21.53 -3.07 -7.93
C ALA A 93 22.18 -2.71 -6.58
N LYS A 94 21.38 -2.60 -5.51
CA LYS A 94 21.84 -2.35 -4.13
C LYS A 94 22.80 -3.45 -3.67
N LYS A 95 22.45 -4.72 -3.88
CA LYS A 95 23.30 -5.88 -3.54
C LYS A 95 24.63 -5.86 -4.29
N LEU A 96 24.62 -5.44 -5.55
CA LEU A 96 25.81 -5.29 -6.39
C LEU A 96 26.61 -4.01 -6.10
N LYS A 97 26.14 -3.16 -5.16
CA LYS A 97 26.72 -1.86 -4.81
C LYS A 97 26.81 -0.90 -6.00
N LEU A 98 25.88 -1.02 -6.94
CA LEU A 98 25.76 -0.12 -8.08
C LEU A 98 24.83 1.05 -7.74
N ARG A 99 25.16 2.25 -8.22
CA ARG A 99 24.44 3.50 -7.93
C ARG A 99 23.75 4.03 -9.19
N PHE A 100 22.49 3.67 -9.38
CA PHE A 100 21.65 4.16 -10.47
C PHE A 100 20.17 4.13 -10.08
N VAL A 101 19.38 5.01 -10.69
CA VAL A 101 17.93 5.09 -10.59
C VAL A 101 17.30 4.22 -11.67
N ILE A 102 16.48 3.26 -11.26
CA ILE A 102 15.70 2.43 -12.19
C ILE A 102 14.26 2.94 -12.22
N SER A 103 13.72 3.24 -13.39
CA SER A 103 12.34 3.70 -13.60
C SER A 103 11.70 3.01 -14.81
N SER A 104 10.41 3.24 -15.08
CA SER A 104 9.70 2.66 -16.22
C SER A 104 8.87 3.73 -16.97
N GLY A 105 8.77 3.61 -18.29
CA GLY A 105 8.21 4.66 -19.17
C GLY A 105 6.72 4.51 -19.48
N VAL A 106 6.16 3.35 -19.19
CA VAL A 106 4.72 3.15 -19.06
C VAL A 106 4.40 3.32 -17.57
N SER A 107 3.15 3.58 -17.20
CA SER A 107 2.62 3.38 -15.84
C SER A 107 2.68 1.90 -15.39
N ALA A 108 3.77 1.22 -15.73
CA ALA A 108 4.33 0.15 -14.95
C ALA A 108 4.44 0.68 -13.52
N GLN A 109 3.58 0.10 -12.69
CA GLN A 109 3.70 0.14 -11.25
C GLN A 109 5.18 0.03 -10.93
N VAL A 110 5.71 1.00 -10.20
CA VAL A 110 6.94 0.84 -9.46
C VAL A 110 6.64 -0.25 -8.42
N GLU A 111 6.54 -1.52 -8.81
CA GLU A 111 6.91 -2.59 -7.91
C GLU A 111 8.39 -2.33 -7.73
N GLY A 112 8.78 -1.72 -6.61
CA GLY A 112 10.07 -1.05 -6.53
C GLY A 112 10.37 -0.43 -5.19
N GLY A 113 9.98 0.83 -5.13
CA GLY A 113 9.93 1.58 -3.91
C GLY A 113 8.69 1.24 -3.11
N PRO A 114 8.64 1.77 -1.89
CA PRO A 114 7.51 1.58 -1.01
C PRO A 114 6.26 2.16 -1.69
N THR A 115 5.21 1.35 -1.85
CA THR A 115 3.99 1.75 -2.56
C THR A 115 3.34 2.92 -1.82
N PRO A 116 3.08 4.07 -2.47
CA PRO A 116 2.42 5.18 -1.81
C PRO A 116 0.92 4.94 -1.70
N TYR A 117 0.36 5.29 -0.56
CA TYR A 117 -1.08 5.25 -0.30
C TYR A 117 -1.57 6.60 0.18
N THR A 118 -2.85 6.90 -0.10
CA THR A 118 -3.48 8.13 0.35
C THR A 118 -4.95 7.94 0.68
N VAL A 119 -5.38 8.51 1.80
CA VAL A 119 -6.78 8.69 2.19
C VAL A 119 -7.04 10.18 2.32
N ALA A 120 -7.92 10.71 1.48
CA ALA A 120 -8.34 12.10 1.51
C ALA A 120 -9.80 12.21 1.96
N PHE A 121 -10.05 13.07 2.95
CA PHE A 121 -11.40 13.33 3.44
C PHE A 121 -11.65 14.82 3.63
N SER A 122 -12.91 15.23 3.47
CA SER A 122 -13.35 16.60 3.66
C SER A 122 -14.32 16.74 4.84
N MET A 123 -14.41 17.95 5.37
CA MET A 123 -15.28 18.34 6.47
C MET A 123 -15.84 19.73 6.22
N SER A 124 -17.02 20.03 6.79
CA SER A 124 -17.54 21.40 6.84
C SER A 124 -16.72 22.26 7.81
N ALA A 125 -16.75 23.59 7.63
CA ALA A 125 -16.11 24.52 8.56
C ALA A 125 -16.66 24.37 10.00
N ASP A 126 -17.97 24.15 10.13
CA ASP A 126 -18.63 23.91 11.42
C ASP A 126 -18.10 22.63 12.09
N THR A 127 -17.90 21.56 11.30
CA THR A 127 -17.29 20.31 11.81
C THR A 127 -15.86 20.54 12.28
N VAL A 128 -15.04 21.27 11.50
CA VAL A 128 -13.66 21.61 11.89
C VAL A 128 -13.63 22.42 13.19
N GLN A 129 -14.55 23.36 13.36
CA GLN A 129 -14.67 24.15 14.59
C GLN A 129 -15.16 23.31 15.77
N ALA A 130 -16.07 22.37 15.55
CA ALA A 130 -16.60 21.52 16.60
C ALA A 130 -15.58 20.45 17.06
N LEU A 131 -14.62 20.08 16.19
CA LEU A 131 -13.54 19.14 16.50
C LEU A 131 -12.35 19.79 17.24
N GLN A 132 -12.40 21.06 17.59
CA GLN A 132 -11.35 21.69 18.40
C GLN A 132 -11.15 20.93 19.72
N GLY A 133 -9.92 20.47 19.98
CA GLY A 133 -9.60 19.62 21.14
C GLY A 133 -9.86 18.12 20.96
N SER A 134 -10.28 17.70 19.76
CA SER A 134 -10.34 16.30 19.36
C SER A 134 -9.06 15.88 18.63
N THR A 135 -8.81 14.58 18.58
CA THR A 135 -7.71 13.97 17.83
C THR A 135 -8.26 12.88 16.92
N LEU A 136 -7.80 12.84 15.68
CA LEU A 136 -8.00 11.73 14.78
C LEU A 136 -6.97 10.67 15.14
N VAL A 137 -7.43 9.46 15.44
CA VAL A 137 -6.58 8.30 15.70
C VAL A 137 -6.72 7.33 14.53
N VAL A 138 -5.59 6.90 14.00
CA VAL A 138 -5.51 6.02 12.83
C VAL A 138 -4.81 4.72 13.19
N PHE A 139 -5.35 3.62 12.67
CA PHE A 139 -4.82 2.27 12.83
C PHE A 139 -4.64 1.63 11.45
N LYS A 140 -3.69 0.70 11.32
CA LYS A 140 -3.48 -0.12 10.12
C LYS A 140 -3.89 -1.57 10.37
N GLY A 141 -4.41 -2.21 9.34
CA GLY A 141 -4.74 -3.63 9.35
C GLY A 141 -3.51 -4.52 9.12
N VAL A 142 -3.52 -5.70 9.72
CA VAL A 142 -2.47 -6.73 9.58
C VAL A 142 -3.12 -8.11 9.62
N LYS A 143 -2.66 -9.05 8.79
CA LYS A 143 -2.95 -10.48 8.95
C LYS A 143 -1.86 -11.16 9.76
N SER A 144 -2.25 -12.10 10.62
CA SER A 144 -1.30 -12.93 11.35
C SER A 144 -1.78 -14.36 11.52
N GLN A 145 -0.85 -15.26 11.83
CA GLN A 145 -1.18 -16.62 12.26
C GLN A 145 -1.95 -16.56 13.59
N GLY A 146 -3.13 -17.19 13.64
CA GLY A 146 -4.00 -17.17 14.83
C GLY A 146 -4.99 -16.00 14.90
N GLY A 147 -4.92 -15.04 13.96
CA GLY A 147 -5.85 -13.91 13.89
C GLY A 147 -5.78 -12.99 15.10
N SER A 148 -6.93 -12.49 15.56
CA SER A 148 -7.02 -11.52 16.65
C SER A 148 -6.85 -12.09 18.07
N ASN A 149 -6.66 -13.41 18.21
CA ASN A 149 -6.59 -14.06 19.53
C ASN A 149 -5.33 -13.67 20.30
N GLY A 150 -5.49 -12.88 21.36
CA GLY A 150 -4.38 -12.39 22.18
C GLY A 150 -3.55 -11.28 21.51
N ALA A 151 -4.06 -10.72 20.42
CA ALA A 151 -3.45 -9.63 19.68
C ALA A 151 -4.20 -8.30 19.88
N ALA A 152 -3.48 -7.20 19.75
CA ALA A 152 -4.04 -5.86 19.93
C ALA A 152 -3.66 -4.92 18.78
N PRO A 153 -4.62 -4.20 18.19
CA PRO A 153 -4.32 -3.09 17.30
C PRO A 153 -3.79 -1.91 18.12
N LEU A 154 -2.85 -1.16 17.53
CA LEU A 154 -2.18 -0.05 18.19
C LEU A 154 -2.44 1.25 17.43
N ALA A 155 -2.57 2.35 18.17
CA ALA A 155 -2.67 3.68 17.57
C ALA A 155 -1.38 3.97 16.79
N TRP A 156 -1.48 3.96 15.45
CA TRP A 156 -0.34 4.10 14.55
C TRP A 156 -0.03 5.57 14.25
N PHE A 157 -1.06 6.38 14.08
CA PHE A 157 -0.92 7.80 13.80
C PHE A 157 -2.00 8.62 14.50
N THR A 158 -1.67 9.88 14.83
CA THR A 158 -2.61 10.84 15.39
C THR A 158 -2.45 12.21 14.75
N PHE A 159 -3.57 12.92 14.58
CA PHE A 159 -3.61 14.25 13.99
C PHE A 159 -4.70 15.11 14.64
N ASP A 160 -4.41 16.37 14.93
CA ASP A 160 -5.34 17.34 15.55
C ASP A 160 -5.44 18.68 14.79
N GLY A 161 -4.62 18.88 13.75
CA GLY A 161 -4.55 20.10 12.94
C GLY A 161 -5.56 20.16 11.80
N PHE A 162 -6.85 19.90 12.06
CA PHE A 162 -7.85 19.71 11.01
C PHE A 162 -8.11 20.92 10.12
N SER A 163 -8.37 20.66 8.84
CA SER A 163 -8.88 21.65 7.87
C SER A 163 -10.14 21.13 7.17
N THR A 164 -10.75 21.90 6.28
CA THR A 164 -11.89 21.42 5.47
C THR A 164 -11.48 20.35 4.45
N SER A 165 -10.18 20.21 4.16
CA SER A 165 -9.60 19.14 3.34
C SER A 165 -8.39 18.55 4.04
N ASN A 166 -8.40 17.25 4.27
CA ASN A 166 -7.34 16.55 5.00
C ASN A 166 -6.87 15.38 4.15
N THR A 167 -5.57 15.14 4.19
CA THR A 167 -4.91 14.08 3.42
C THR A 167 -3.98 13.34 4.36
N LEU A 168 -4.14 12.02 4.43
CA LEU A 168 -3.20 11.11 5.06
C LEU A 168 -2.45 10.41 3.94
N SER A 169 -1.13 10.52 3.92
CA SER A 169 -0.28 9.87 2.92
C SER A 169 0.82 9.09 3.61
N TRP A 170 1.08 7.87 3.16
CA TRP A 170 2.15 7.01 3.68
C TRP A 170 2.70 6.14 2.55
N THR A 171 3.79 5.45 2.81
CA THR A 171 4.42 4.52 1.88
C THR A 171 4.62 3.17 2.56
N GLU A 172 4.69 2.06 1.80
CA GLU A 172 4.99 0.74 2.38
C GLU A 172 6.45 0.59 2.84
N ASP A 173 6.75 1.02 4.06
CA ASP A 173 8.05 0.82 4.70
C ASP A 173 7.88 0.11 6.04
N TYR A 174 8.25 -1.15 6.07
CA TYR A 174 8.01 -1.99 7.24
C TYR A 174 9.25 -2.13 8.11
N SER A 175 9.02 -2.21 9.40
CA SER A 175 9.99 -2.66 10.39
C SER A 175 9.38 -3.77 11.24
N ALA A 176 10.18 -4.71 11.69
CA ALA A 176 9.81 -5.64 12.75
C ALA A 176 10.30 -5.08 14.08
N TYR A 177 9.55 -5.34 15.16
CA TYR A 177 9.97 -4.94 16.49
C TYR A 177 9.75 -6.03 17.53
N VAL A 178 10.53 -5.92 18.60
CA VAL A 178 10.34 -6.67 19.84
C VAL A 178 10.20 -5.69 21.00
N SER A 179 9.46 -6.08 22.04
CA SER A 179 9.19 -5.28 23.22
C SER A 179 9.07 -6.16 24.46
N THR A 180 9.40 -5.60 25.62
CA THR A 180 9.09 -6.17 26.94
C THR A 180 7.76 -5.65 27.51
N SER A 181 7.09 -4.73 26.80
CA SER A 181 5.78 -4.19 27.20
C SER A 181 4.72 -5.29 27.15
N LYS A 182 3.79 -5.28 28.11
CA LYS A 182 2.67 -6.23 28.13
C LYS A 182 1.50 -5.69 27.32
N ILE A 183 0.78 -6.58 26.64
CA ILE A 183 -0.47 -6.25 25.95
C ILE A 183 -1.58 -6.14 27.00
N ILE A 184 -1.85 -4.91 27.44
CA ILE A 184 -2.92 -4.59 28.39
C ILE A 184 -3.79 -3.44 27.86
N PRO A 185 -5.09 -3.38 28.20
CA PRO A 185 -5.96 -2.29 27.75
C PRO A 185 -5.39 -0.91 28.11
N LYS A 186 -5.33 0.00 27.12
CA LYS A 186 -4.74 1.35 27.25
C LYS A 186 -3.24 1.38 27.59
N GLY A 187 -2.58 0.23 27.63
CA GLY A 187 -1.13 0.15 27.73
C GLY A 187 -0.47 0.68 26.48
N ILE A 188 0.77 1.15 26.60
CA ILE A 188 1.59 1.60 25.48
C ILE A 188 2.61 0.52 25.19
N ILE A 189 2.70 0.08 23.94
CA ILE A 189 3.75 -0.81 23.49
C ILE A 189 4.91 0.06 23.00
N THR A 190 6.02 0.02 23.73
CA THR A 190 7.26 0.68 23.34
C THR A 190 8.24 -0.39 22.86
N ALA A 191 8.63 -0.34 21.59
CA ALA A 191 9.64 -1.25 21.05
C ALA A 191 10.97 -1.10 21.83
N SER A 192 11.53 -2.22 22.27
CA SER A 192 12.87 -2.27 22.85
C SER A 192 13.95 -2.36 21.78
N ASP A 193 13.61 -2.98 20.64
CA ASP A 193 14.47 -3.05 19.46
C ASP A 193 13.60 -3.13 18.18
N THR A 194 14.04 -2.45 17.12
CA THR A 194 13.30 -2.30 15.85
C THR A 194 14.27 -2.33 14.69
N HIS A 195 13.96 -3.12 13.65
CA HIS A 195 14.78 -3.22 12.44
C HIS A 195 13.91 -3.10 11.20
N GLU A 196 14.42 -2.39 10.18
CA GLU A 196 13.83 -2.43 8.84
C GLU A 196 13.76 -3.88 8.36
N ILE A 197 12.63 -4.24 7.74
CA ILE A 197 12.40 -5.61 7.28
C ILE A 197 11.47 -5.59 6.07
N THR A 198 11.65 -6.54 5.16
CA THR A 198 10.79 -6.74 4.00
C THR A 198 10.19 -8.15 3.96
N PHE A 199 9.33 -8.39 2.99
CA PHE A 199 8.69 -9.68 2.79
C PHE A 199 9.70 -10.80 2.52
N GLY A 200 9.54 -11.93 3.20
CA GLY A 200 10.44 -13.07 3.10
C GLY A 200 11.65 -12.99 4.02
N GLU A 201 11.75 -11.98 4.88
CA GLU A 201 12.78 -11.87 5.91
C GLU A 201 12.23 -12.26 7.30
N THR A 202 13.15 -12.59 8.21
CA THR A 202 12.84 -12.93 9.61
C THR A 202 13.70 -12.12 10.56
N MET A 203 13.09 -11.51 11.57
CA MET A 203 13.79 -10.97 12.73
C MET A 203 13.92 -12.07 13.79
N ASN A 204 15.13 -12.57 14.02
CA ASN A 204 15.44 -13.48 15.13
C ASN A 204 15.67 -12.68 16.41
N VAL A 205 14.81 -12.90 17.40
CA VAL A 205 14.92 -12.33 18.74
C VAL A 205 15.78 -13.23 19.61
N ILE A 206 16.91 -12.68 20.05
CA ILE A 206 17.90 -13.33 20.93
C ILE A 206 17.79 -12.86 22.39
N ASP A 207 18.67 -13.37 23.24
CA ASP A 207 18.72 -13.01 24.66
C ASP A 207 18.81 -11.49 24.86
N GLY A 208 18.00 -10.97 25.79
CA GLY A 208 17.88 -9.54 26.05
C GLY A 208 16.83 -8.81 25.20
N GLY A 209 16.12 -9.52 24.31
CA GLY A 209 15.10 -8.91 23.45
C GLY A 209 15.71 -8.05 22.35
N LEU A 210 16.82 -8.51 21.77
CA LEU A 210 17.49 -7.89 20.63
C LEU A 210 17.16 -8.67 19.35
N GLY A 211 17.02 -7.98 18.24
CA GLY A 211 16.71 -8.56 16.93
C GLY A 211 17.91 -8.64 16.01
N GLN A 212 17.90 -9.68 15.17
CA GLN A 212 18.76 -9.80 14.01
C GLN A 212 17.93 -10.20 12.80
N VAL A 213 17.91 -9.35 11.77
CA VAL A 213 17.22 -9.66 10.51
C VAL A 213 18.06 -10.59 9.65
N VAL A 214 17.44 -11.65 9.15
CA VAL A 214 18.04 -12.62 8.24
C VAL A 214 17.10 -12.91 7.06
N ASP A 215 17.70 -13.24 5.92
CA ASP A 215 16.98 -13.80 4.79
C ASP A 215 16.42 -15.20 5.14
N GLY A 216 15.28 -15.58 4.56
CA GLY A 216 14.75 -16.95 4.64
C GLY A 216 13.48 -17.14 5.46
N GLY A 217 12.69 -16.08 5.66
CA GLY A 217 11.36 -16.15 6.23
C GLY A 217 10.29 -16.65 5.25
N GLN A 218 9.03 -16.63 5.69
CA GLN A 218 7.91 -17.04 4.84
C GLN A 218 7.69 -16.01 3.71
N LYS A 219 7.56 -16.52 2.48
CA LYS A 219 7.27 -15.68 1.30
C LYS A 219 6.01 -14.83 1.54
N ASN A 220 6.08 -13.55 1.15
CA ASN A 220 5.00 -12.56 1.28
C ASN A 220 4.59 -12.25 2.73
N ALA A 221 5.45 -12.52 3.70
CA ALA A 221 5.22 -12.20 5.09
C ALA A 221 6.50 -11.69 5.75
N ILE A 222 6.33 -11.01 6.87
CA ILE A 222 7.40 -10.62 7.78
C ILE A 222 7.32 -11.55 8.98
N SER A 223 8.42 -12.22 9.31
CA SER A 223 8.50 -13.12 10.45
C SER A 223 9.25 -12.48 11.62
N VAL A 224 8.79 -12.74 12.84
CA VAL A 224 9.53 -12.44 14.08
C VAL A 224 9.62 -13.72 14.90
N ASN A 225 10.81 -14.29 14.97
CA ASN A 225 11.08 -15.58 15.59
C ASN A 225 11.81 -15.40 16.91
N ASN A 226 11.32 -16.01 17.98
CA ASN A 226 11.97 -15.97 19.28
C ASN A 226 12.85 -17.19 19.48
N THR A 227 14.16 -17.00 19.47
CA THR A 227 15.12 -18.10 19.65
C THR A 227 15.43 -18.38 21.12
N THR A 228 14.72 -17.72 22.05
CA THR A 228 14.90 -17.84 23.50
C THR A 228 13.67 -18.52 24.13
N SER A 229 13.70 -18.77 25.44
CA SER A 229 12.54 -19.21 26.21
C SER A 229 11.73 -18.06 26.85
N THR A 230 12.19 -16.81 26.70
CA THR A 230 11.58 -15.65 27.34
C THR A 230 10.38 -15.15 26.55
N LEU A 231 9.26 -14.85 27.22
CA LEU A 231 8.11 -14.22 26.57
C LEU A 231 8.40 -12.75 26.27
N TYR A 232 8.19 -12.35 25.02
CA TYR A 232 8.21 -10.95 24.59
C TYR A 232 6.86 -10.55 23.98
N THR A 233 6.76 -9.30 23.58
CA THR A 233 5.73 -8.80 22.65
C THR A 233 6.41 -8.48 21.32
N SER A 234 5.78 -8.79 20.20
CA SER A 234 6.28 -8.42 18.87
C SER A 234 5.16 -7.95 17.94
N GLY A 235 5.57 -7.40 16.81
CA GLY A 235 4.70 -6.97 15.74
C GLY A 235 5.50 -6.37 14.60
N ILE A 236 4.77 -5.72 13.70
CA ILE A 236 5.35 -4.86 12.67
C ILE A 236 5.04 -3.39 12.96
N ALA A 237 5.90 -2.52 12.45
CA ALA A 237 5.81 -1.08 12.55
C ALA A 237 5.96 -0.45 11.16
N GLN A 238 5.46 0.77 11.01
CA GLN A 238 5.54 1.54 9.76
C GLN A 238 5.70 3.03 10.06
N VAL A 239 6.37 3.77 9.20
CA VAL A 239 6.48 5.23 9.33
C VAL A 239 5.09 5.86 9.12
N PRO A 240 4.59 6.63 10.11
CA PRO A 240 3.31 7.30 9.99
C PRO A 240 3.36 8.50 9.01
N PRO A 241 2.20 9.06 8.61
CA PRO A 241 2.11 10.15 7.64
C PRO A 241 2.88 11.43 7.96
N ASP A 242 3.23 11.67 9.23
CA ASP A 242 4.04 12.84 9.63
C ASP A 242 5.56 12.62 9.45
N GLY A 243 5.98 11.43 8.99
CA GLY A 243 7.37 11.08 8.79
C GLY A 243 8.16 10.85 10.08
N SER A 244 7.48 10.74 11.23
CA SER A 244 8.13 10.39 12.49
C SER A 244 8.64 8.93 12.49
N ALA A 245 9.35 8.53 13.55
CA ALA A 245 9.90 7.17 13.64
C ALA A 245 8.79 6.11 13.51
N ALA A 246 9.13 4.96 12.90
CA ALA A 246 8.18 3.87 12.68
C ALA A 246 7.42 3.49 13.96
N GLN A 247 6.09 3.42 13.85
CA GLN A 247 5.20 3.12 14.96
C GLN A 247 4.60 1.71 14.83
N PRO A 248 4.52 0.94 15.93
CA PRO A 248 3.86 -0.35 15.96
C PRO A 248 2.42 -0.31 15.43
N LEU A 249 2.07 -1.23 14.53
CA LEU A 249 0.72 -1.39 13.98
C LEU A 249 -0.15 -2.31 14.84
N CYS A 250 0.47 -3.37 15.34
CA CYS A 250 -0.15 -4.42 16.13
C CYS A 250 0.83 -4.93 17.19
N ALA A 251 0.30 -5.60 18.21
CA ALA A 251 1.07 -6.32 19.21
C ALA A 251 0.55 -7.74 19.41
N PHE A 252 1.47 -8.69 19.45
CA PHE A 252 1.25 -10.11 19.70
C PHE A 252 2.20 -10.59 20.79
N ASN A 253 1.73 -11.50 21.63
CA ASN A 253 2.63 -12.25 22.50
C ASN A 253 3.57 -13.08 21.63
N LEU A 254 4.87 -12.98 21.87
CA LEU A 254 5.92 -13.75 21.22
C LEU A 254 6.50 -14.73 22.24
N TYR A 255 5.89 -15.91 22.31
CA TYR A 255 6.32 -16.98 23.21
C TYR A 255 7.72 -17.49 22.85
N GLY A 256 8.40 -18.08 23.83
CA GLY A 256 9.71 -18.67 23.62
C GLY A 256 9.70 -19.81 22.61
N ASN A 257 10.70 -19.86 21.73
CA ASN A 257 10.82 -20.83 20.64
C ASN A 257 9.65 -20.81 19.65
N HIS A 258 8.89 -19.71 19.59
CA HIS A 258 7.77 -19.52 18.67
C HIS A 258 8.07 -18.39 17.67
N GLU A 259 7.40 -18.45 16.54
CA GLU A 259 7.42 -17.41 15.51
C GLU A 259 6.04 -16.75 15.40
N ASN A 260 6.05 -15.43 15.26
CA ASN A 260 4.89 -14.66 14.82
C ASN A 260 5.09 -14.23 13.37
N LEU A 261 4.04 -14.37 12.56
CA LEU A 261 4.06 -14.01 11.15
C LEU A 261 3.08 -12.87 10.88
N PHE A 262 3.50 -11.91 10.08
CA PHE A 262 2.73 -10.71 9.76
C PHE A 262 2.64 -10.48 8.26
N ILE A 263 1.45 -10.20 7.76
CA ILE A 263 1.21 -9.71 6.40
C ILE A 263 0.47 -8.37 6.57
N PRO A 264 1.12 -7.21 6.35
CA PRO A 264 0.43 -5.93 6.34
C PRO A 264 -0.78 -5.95 5.42
N GLU A 265 -1.86 -5.29 5.81
CA GLU A 265 -3.01 -5.09 4.95
C GLU A 265 -3.14 -3.62 4.54
N GLU A 266 -3.69 -3.43 3.35
CA GLU A 266 -4.11 -2.13 2.87
C GLU A 266 -5.47 -1.73 3.44
N LYS A 267 -5.58 -1.79 4.77
CA LYS A 267 -6.74 -1.33 5.52
C LYS A 267 -6.32 -0.28 6.53
N VAL A 268 -7.10 0.78 6.66
CA VAL A 268 -6.96 1.76 7.73
C VAL A 268 -8.28 1.95 8.47
N PHE A 269 -8.19 2.16 9.77
CA PHE A 269 -9.33 2.56 10.59
C PHE A 269 -9.11 3.97 11.13
N LEU A 270 -10.07 4.85 10.91
CA LEU A 270 -10.05 6.24 11.33
C LEU A 270 -11.15 6.49 12.36
N MET A 271 -10.81 7.11 13.49
CA MET A 271 -11.82 7.59 14.45
C MET A 271 -11.39 8.90 15.11
N PHE A 272 -12.36 9.76 15.41
CA PHE A 272 -12.13 10.93 16.26
C PHE A 272 -12.34 10.56 17.73
N VAL A 273 -11.48 11.10 18.59
CA VAL A 273 -11.55 10.96 20.05
C VAL A 273 -11.37 12.32 20.72
N SER A 274 -11.89 12.47 21.93
CA SER A 274 -11.60 13.66 22.74
C SER A 274 -10.24 13.51 23.43
N GLY A 275 -9.42 14.55 23.36
CA GLY A 275 -8.06 14.55 23.91
C GLY A 275 -7.08 13.69 23.11
N THR A 276 -5.89 13.49 23.68
CA THR A 276 -4.75 12.88 22.98
C THR A 276 -4.64 11.38 23.25
N VAL A 277 -4.33 10.60 22.21
CA VAL A 277 -3.92 9.20 22.32
C VAL A 277 -2.44 9.10 21.95
N LYS A 278 -1.63 8.41 22.76
CA LYS A 278 -0.22 8.21 22.45
C LYS A 278 -0.07 7.13 21.38
N LEU A 279 0.88 7.29 20.47
CA LEU A 279 1.23 6.25 19.50
C LEU A 279 1.67 4.97 20.22
N GLY A 280 1.38 3.81 19.63
CA GLY A 280 1.61 2.50 20.26
C GLY A 280 0.63 2.15 21.38
N THR A 281 -0.39 2.97 21.66
CA THR A 281 -1.43 2.65 22.67
C THR A 281 -2.33 1.52 22.17
N VAL A 282 -2.57 0.52 23.03
CA VAL A 282 -3.57 -0.54 22.85
C VAL A 282 -4.98 0.04 22.96
N VAL A 283 -5.69 0.06 21.84
CA VAL A 283 -7.10 0.48 21.77
C VAL A 283 -7.94 -0.69 21.30
N ALA A 284 -8.50 -1.44 22.25
CA ALA A 284 -9.26 -2.65 21.94
C ALA A 284 -10.63 -2.37 21.32
N LYS A 285 -11.22 -1.20 21.60
CA LYS A 285 -12.57 -0.82 21.17
C LYS A 285 -12.60 0.57 20.57
N SER A 286 -13.45 0.76 19.57
CA SER A 286 -13.71 2.08 19.02
C SER A 286 -14.31 2.99 20.11
N ILE A 287 -13.76 4.18 20.28
CA ILE A 287 -14.27 5.15 21.25
C ILE A 287 -15.43 5.96 20.64
N GLY A 288 -15.29 6.34 19.38
CA GLY A 288 -16.31 7.05 18.60
C GLY A 288 -16.81 6.21 17.41
N GLN A 289 -17.62 6.81 16.55
CA GLN A 289 -17.89 6.22 15.24
C GLN A 289 -16.62 6.33 14.40
N GLY A 290 -16.24 5.25 13.72
CA GLY A 290 -15.08 5.22 12.86
C GLY A 290 -15.38 4.79 11.44
N LEU A 291 -14.39 4.95 10.57
CA LEU A 291 -14.39 4.45 9.19
C LEU A 291 -13.29 3.41 9.05
N LEU A 292 -13.67 2.18 8.69
CA LEU A 292 -12.74 1.19 8.15
C LEU A 292 -12.71 1.37 6.64
N ALA A 293 -11.54 1.70 6.08
CA ALA A 293 -11.32 1.87 4.65
C ALA A 293 -10.31 0.85 4.13
N ASP A 294 -10.70 0.12 3.10
CA ASP A 294 -9.91 -0.88 2.37
C ASP A 294 -9.36 -0.26 1.07
N LEU A 295 -8.04 -0.23 0.95
CA LEU A 295 -7.26 0.24 -0.19
C LEU A 295 -6.73 -0.94 -1.03
N THR A 296 -7.18 -2.17 -0.81
CA THR A 296 -6.80 -3.32 -1.63
C THR A 296 -7.05 -3.04 -3.11
N GLY A 297 -5.98 -3.11 -3.91
CA GLY A 297 -6.01 -2.88 -5.35
C GLY A 297 -6.03 -1.40 -5.78
N VAL A 298 -5.97 -0.44 -4.86
CA VAL A 298 -5.89 1.00 -5.18
C VAL A 298 -4.93 1.76 -4.26
N GLN A 299 -4.24 2.77 -4.79
CA GLN A 299 -3.33 3.60 -3.98
C GLN A 299 -4.03 4.80 -3.33
N LYS A 300 -5.28 5.10 -3.71
CA LYS A 300 -5.97 6.31 -3.26
C LYS A 300 -7.44 6.05 -2.97
N ARG A 301 -7.91 6.57 -1.84
CA ARG A 301 -9.34 6.77 -1.55
C ARG A 301 -9.61 8.26 -1.36
N ASP A 302 -10.53 8.79 -2.17
CA ASP A 302 -11.06 10.15 -2.06
C ASP A 302 -12.60 10.12 -1.99
N GLY A 303 -13.21 11.32 -1.90
CA GLY A 303 -14.66 11.45 -1.75
C GLY A 303 -15.19 11.05 -0.37
N ILE A 304 -14.30 10.85 0.60
CA ILE A 304 -14.68 10.63 2.01
C ILE A 304 -15.08 11.97 2.61
N VAL A 305 -16.19 11.98 3.35
CA VAL A 305 -16.70 13.14 4.08
C VAL A 305 -16.90 12.73 5.52
N TYR A 306 -16.48 13.58 6.45
CA TYR A 306 -16.84 13.47 7.85
C TYR A 306 -17.69 14.67 8.27
N ASP A 307 -18.80 14.38 8.93
CA ASP A 307 -19.65 15.34 9.61
C ASP A 307 -19.76 14.95 11.07
N ILE A 308 -19.64 15.91 12.00
CA ILE A 308 -19.62 15.59 13.43
C ILE A 308 -20.92 14.95 13.93
N ASN A 309 -22.06 15.23 13.29
CA ASN A 309 -23.37 14.73 13.69
C ASN A 309 -23.81 13.52 12.85
N ALA A 310 -23.50 13.51 11.56
CA ALA A 310 -23.89 12.42 10.64
C ALA A 310 -22.83 11.32 10.52
N GLY A 311 -21.59 11.60 10.91
CA GLY A 311 -20.50 10.64 10.88
C GLY A 311 -19.76 10.57 9.54
N TRP A 312 -19.17 9.41 9.26
CA TRP A 312 -18.42 9.14 8.04
C TRP A 312 -19.32 8.76 6.85
N SER A 313 -19.02 9.31 5.68
CA SER A 313 -19.63 8.96 4.39
C SER A 313 -18.56 8.82 3.32
N TRP A 314 -18.75 7.89 2.37
CA TRP A 314 -17.75 7.55 1.34
C TRP A 314 -18.39 7.15 0.00
N GLY A 315 -19.64 7.58 -0.23
CA GLY A 315 -20.39 7.24 -1.45
C GLY A 315 -20.91 5.80 -1.51
N GLY A 316 -20.88 5.06 -0.39
CA GLY A 316 -21.49 3.72 -0.27
C GLY A 316 -20.71 2.59 -0.94
N GLY A 317 -19.46 2.82 -1.36
CA GLY A 317 -18.62 1.77 -1.92
C GLY A 317 -18.31 0.66 -0.89
N ALA A 318 -18.20 -0.58 -1.36
CA ALA A 318 -17.91 -1.75 -0.50
C ALA A 318 -16.52 -1.71 0.17
N TRP A 319 -15.66 -0.79 -0.25
CA TRP A 319 -14.34 -0.56 0.34
C TRP A 319 -14.37 0.23 1.65
N GLY A 320 -15.50 0.86 1.98
CA GLY A 320 -15.67 1.62 3.22
C GLY A 320 -16.75 1.00 4.09
N GLN A 321 -16.54 1.03 5.40
CA GLN A 321 -17.50 0.58 6.39
C GLN A 321 -17.51 1.51 7.60
N ALA A 322 -18.69 2.00 7.98
CA ALA A 322 -18.88 2.69 9.25
C ALA A 322 -18.86 1.68 10.39
N ILE A 323 -18.04 1.96 11.41
CA ILE A 323 -17.91 1.15 12.61
C ILE A 323 -18.52 1.92 13.78
N ALA A 324 -19.39 1.24 14.53
CA ALA A 324 -20.06 1.86 15.66
C ALA A 324 -19.10 2.11 16.83
N PRO A 325 -19.40 3.08 17.71
CA PRO A 325 -18.75 3.18 19.01
C PRO A 325 -18.84 1.85 19.78
N ASN A 326 -17.81 1.56 20.58
CA ASN A 326 -17.64 0.34 21.38
C ASN A 326 -17.47 -0.98 20.59
N SER A 327 -17.40 -0.95 19.25
CA SER A 327 -17.03 -2.12 18.45
C SER A 327 -15.61 -2.59 18.78
N ASP A 328 -15.42 -3.91 18.86
CA ASP A 328 -14.09 -4.50 19.03
C ASP A 328 -13.25 -4.27 17.77
N LEU A 329 -12.07 -3.68 17.93
CA LEU A 329 -11.18 -3.34 16.82
C LEU A 329 -10.29 -4.49 16.40
N SER A 330 -9.92 -5.39 17.32
CA SER A 330 -9.05 -6.53 17.00
C SER A 330 -9.57 -7.38 15.84
N PRO A 331 -10.83 -7.84 15.77
CA PRO A 331 -11.30 -8.64 14.63
C PRO A 331 -11.48 -7.84 13.33
N LEU A 332 -11.46 -6.50 13.39
CA LEU A 332 -11.57 -5.62 12.22
C LEU A 332 -10.21 -5.34 11.58
N LEU A 333 -9.17 -5.25 12.41
CA LEU A 333 -7.82 -4.83 12.03
C LEU A 333 -6.80 -5.98 12.06
N ILE A 334 -7.13 -7.10 12.71
CA ILE A 334 -6.26 -8.26 12.84
C ILE A 334 -6.99 -9.48 12.31
N ASP A 335 -6.74 -9.78 11.04
CA ASP A 335 -7.34 -10.93 10.36
C ASP A 335 -6.41 -12.15 10.45
N SER A 336 -6.99 -13.33 10.31
CA SER A 336 -6.23 -14.56 10.21
C SER A 336 -5.62 -14.69 8.81
N VAL A 337 -4.38 -15.17 8.72
CA VAL A 337 -3.90 -15.76 7.47
C VAL A 337 -4.69 -17.06 7.28
N GLY A 338 -5.86 -16.98 6.63
CA GLY A 338 -6.66 -18.17 6.38
C GLY A 338 -5.83 -19.23 5.66
N ASN A 339 -6.04 -20.51 5.99
CA ASN A 339 -5.60 -21.63 5.15
C ASN A 339 -6.36 -21.58 3.81
N HIS A 340 -6.13 -20.57 2.98
CA HIS A 340 -6.66 -20.49 1.63
C HIS A 340 -5.78 -21.32 0.68
N VAL A 341 -5.70 -22.63 0.97
CA VAL A 341 -5.73 -23.66 -0.08
C VAL A 341 -7.17 -24.17 -0.15
N SER A 342 -8.13 -23.30 -0.44
CA SER A 342 -9.39 -23.77 -1.01
C SER A 342 -9.15 -23.93 -2.50
N ASN A 343 -8.92 -25.19 -2.88
CA ASN A 343 -8.80 -25.67 -4.24
C ASN A 343 -10.15 -25.62 -4.98
N THR A 344 -10.82 -24.45 -4.97
CA THR A 344 -12.01 -24.20 -5.77
C THR A 344 -11.62 -23.32 -6.94
N LEU A 345 -11.06 -23.97 -7.96
CA LEU A 345 -11.22 -23.53 -9.35
C LEU A 345 -12.71 -23.24 -9.56
N ARG A 346 -13.08 -21.95 -9.65
CA ARG A 346 -14.40 -21.61 -10.22
C ARG A 346 -14.31 -21.95 -11.71
N PRO A 347 -15.21 -22.79 -12.26
CA PRO A 347 -15.30 -22.94 -13.70
C PRO A 347 -15.64 -21.57 -14.28
N ARG A 348 -14.84 -21.11 -15.26
CA ARG A 348 -15.29 -20.06 -16.17
C ARG A 348 -16.55 -20.60 -16.85
N LEU A 349 -17.72 -20.12 -16.44
CA LEU A 349 -18.93 -20.19 -17.24
C LEU A 349 -18.67 -19.35 -18.49
N SER A 350 -18.26 -20.01 -19.57
CA SER A 350 -18.39 -19.46 -20.91
C SER A 350 -19.87 -19.35 -21.21
N LEU A 351 -20.40 -18.12 -21.22
CA LEU A 351 -21.69 -17.87 -21.84
C LEU A 351 -21.46 -17.84 -23.35
N ALA A 352 -21.95 -18.88 -24.03
CA ALA A 352 -22.18 -18.84 -25.46
C ALA A 352 -23.44 -18.01 -25.73
N ALA A 353 -23.30 -17.02 -26.61
CA ALA A 353 -24.36 -16.52 -27.48
C ALA A 353 -23.69 -16.06 -28.78
#